data_AF-A0A8X6KVX6-F1
#
_entry.id   AF-A0A8X6KVX6-F1
#
_cell.length_a   1.000
_cell.length_b   1.000
_cell.length_c   1.000
_cell.angle_alpha   90.00
_cell.angle_beta   90.00
_cell.angle_gamma   90.00
#
_symmetry.space_group_name_H-M   'P 1'
#
loop_
_entity.id
_entity.type
_entity.pdbx_description
1 polymer ?
#
loop_
_entity_poly.entity_id
_entity_poly.type
_entity_poly.pdbx_seq_one_letter_code
_entity_poly.pdbx_strand_id
1 'polypeptide(L)'
;LELHLIGGFLDPRHYSEELALQLLYAFHKQPLSIHLVTACICELNNSLRGNINWPVIYGIGLNIKSGEIFPATFPDKGPDFPLRCARYFTGCYEMLDIYDCHLGMLRIGPYNYEPLRGVDLWLSQSDDFILQHLSTSPEVEPPSFVVQVRATLKYIQQNPFPGITVFPDNRPHFYQKDESGNWIRVCY
;
A
#
# COMPACT_ATOMS: atom_id res chain seq x y z
N LEU A 1 0.32 8.17 24.21
CA LEU A 1 0.19 7.94 22.75
C LEU A 1 -1.03 7.08 22.53
N GLU A 2 -1.81 7.33 21.49
CA GLU A 2 -2.99 6.51 21.14
C GLU A 2 -2.66 5.64 19.91
N LEU A 3 -3.12 4.39 19.93
CA LEU A 3 -2.94 3.42 18.87
C LEU A 3 -4.30 2.93 18.36
N HIS A 4 -4.44 2.92 17.04
CA HIS A 4 -5.60 2.42 16.33
C HIS A 4 -5.14 1.37 15.32
N LEU A 5 -5.63 0.14 15.46
CA LEU A 5 -5.38 -0.97 14.54
C LEU A 5 -6.69 -1.34 13.86
N ILE A 6 -6.72 -1.26 12.53
CA ILE A 6 -7.89 -1.61 11.71
C ILE A 6 -7.40 -2.41 10.51
N GLY A 7 -8.04 -3.54 10.20
CA GLY A 7 -7.76 -4.32 8.99
C GLY A 7 -7.55 -5.81 9.25
N GLY A 8 -7.23 -6.54 8.18
CA GLY A 8 -7.22 -8.00 8.21
C GLY A 8 -8.61 -8.59 8.36
N PHE A 9 -8.71 -9.91 8.29
CA PHE A 9 -9.94 -10.67 8.49
C PHE A 9 -9.58 -12.10 8.88
N LEU A 10 -10.55 -13.02 8.91
CA LEU A 10 -10.25 -14.45 9.12
C LEU A 10 -9.80 -15.09 7.81
N ASP A 11 -8.63 -14.67 7.31
CA ASP A 11 -8.04 -15.20 6.08
C ASP A 11 -7.54 -16.65 6.27
N PRO A 12 -7.69 -17.52 5.26
CA PRO A 12 -7.40 -18.95 5.38
C PRO A 12 -5.92 -19.27 5.56
N ARG A 13 -5.03 -18.28 5.35
CA ARG A 13 -3.57 -18.43 5.50
C ARG A 13 -3.06 -17.89 6.83
N HIS A 14 -3.94 -17.37 7.68
CA HIS A 14 -3.64 -16.77 8.99
C HIS A 14 -2.68 -15.55 8.94
N TYR A 15 -2.52 -14.90 7.79
CA TYR A 15 -1.62 -13.76 7.65
C TYR A 15 -2.08 -12.56 8.49
N SER A 16 -3.39 -12.32 8.57
CA SER A 16 -3.96 -11.22 9.36
C SER A 16 -3.68 -11.42 10.85
N GLU A 17 -3.86 -12.63 11.35
CA GLU A 17 -3.65 -12.98 12.76
C GLU A 17 -2.16 -12.88 13.13
N GLU A 18 -1.28 -13.44 12.29
CA GLU A 18 0.17 -13.35 12.50
C GLU A 18 0.63 -11.88 12.56
N LEU A 19 0.21 -11.07 11.58
CA LEU A 19 0.57 -9.65 11.54
C LEU A 19 0.01 -8.87 12.75
N ALA A 20 -1.25 -9.13 13.13
CA ALA A 20 -1.87 -8.49 14.29
C ALA A 20 -1.08 -8.78 15.58
N LEU A 21 -0.69 -10.03 15.81
CA LEU A 21 0.10 -10.41 16.97
C LEU A 21 1.49 -9.77 16.96
N GLN A 22 2.16 -9.75 15.81
CA GLN A 22 3.46 -9.09 15.65
C GLN A 22 3.39 -7.59 15.97
N LEU A 23 2.36 -6.89 15.48
CA LEU A 23 2.14 -5.47 15.75
C LEU A 23 1.85 -5.21 17.23
N LEU A 24 0.93 -5.96 17.84
CA LEU A 24 0.59 -5.83 19.26
C LEU A 24 1.83 -6.05 20.14
N TYR A 25 2.63 -7.06 19.83
CA TYR A 25 3.87 -7.35 20.55
C TYR A 25 4.91 -6.24 20.38
N ALA A 26 5.08 -5.72 19.17
CA ALA A 26 6.02 -4.63 18.88
C ALA A 26 5.65 -3.34 19.64
N PHE A 27 4.36 -3.01 19.73
CA PHE A 27 3.88 -1.84 20.50
C PHE A 27 3.93 -2.07 22.01
N HIS A 28 3.60 -3.26 22.49
CA HIS A 28 3.69 -3.60 23.92
C HIS A 28 5.12 -3.44 24.47
N LYS A 29 6.13 -3.71 23.65
CA LYS A 29 7.54 -3.59 24.03
C LYS A 29 8.08 -2.16 24.09
N GLN A 30 7.32 -1.18 23.61
CA GLN A 30 7.78 0.20 23.63
C GLN A 30 7.88 0.70 25.08
N PRO A 31 8.92 1.48 25.43
CA PRO A 31 9.05 2.04 26.76
C PRO A 31 8.01 3.14 27.07
N LEU A 32 7.30 3.61 26.05
CA LEU A 32 6.26 4.64 26.15
C LEU A 32 4.90 4.02 26.46
N SER A 33 4.07 4.73 27.23
CA SER A 33 2.67 4.34 27.41
C SER A 33 1.88 4.59 26.12
N ILE A 34 1.51 3.49 25.46
CA ILE A 34 0.69 3.46 24.25
C ILE A 34 -0.66 2.86 24.60
N HIS A 35 -1.72 3.66 24.46
CA HIS A 35 -3.08 3.27 24.74
C HIS A 35 -3.72 2.73 23.46
N LEU A 36 -4.09 1.45 23.45
CA LEU A 36 -4.87 0.88 22.35
C LEU A 36 -6.31 1.38 22.45
N VAL A 37 -6.68 2.31 21.56
CA VAL A 37 -8.01 2.96 21.56
C VAL A 37 -8.96 2.28 20.60
N THR A 38 -8.46 1.79 19.46
CA THR A 38 -9.27 1.06 18.47
C THR A 38 -8.57 -0.20 18.03
N ALA A 39 -9.27 -1.32 18.07
CA ALA A 39 -8.82 -2.60 17.53
C ALA A 39 -9.97 -3.25 16.77
N CYS A 40 -10.08 -2.94 15.47
CA CYS A 40 -11.02 -3.58 14.55
C CYS A 40 -10.20 -4.43 13.57
N ILE A 41 -9.67 -5.54 14.08
CA ILE A 41 -8.73 -6.42 13.38
C ILE A 41 -9.21 -7.87 13.36
N CYS A 42 -8.76 -8.64 12.38
CA CYS A 42 -9.03 -10.09 12.28
C CYS A 42 -10.53 -10.40 12.38
N GLU A 43 -10.95 -11.18 13.38
CA GLU A 43 -12.35 -11.52 13.64
C GLU A 43 -13.25 -10.29 13.76
N LEU A 44 -12.77 -9.22 14.39
CA LEU A 44 -13.54 -7.99 14.60
C LEU A 44 -13.75 -7.18 13.31
N ASN A 45 -12.99 -7.50 12.26
CA ASN A 45 -13.16 -6.94 10.92
C ASN A 45 -13.69 -8.00 9.93
N ASN A 46 -14.22 -9.14 10.39
CA ASN A 46 -14.62 -10.24 9.53
C ASN A 46 -16.15 -10.29 9.28
N SER A 47 -16.53 -10.60 8.06
CA SER A 47 -17.91 -10.95 7.69
C SER A 47 -17.90 -12.24 6.88
N LEU A 48 -18.58 -13.28 7.39
CA LEU A 48 -18.78 -14.52 6.66
C LEU A 48 -19.92 -14.35 5.65
N ARG A 49 -19.62 -14.52 4.36
CA ARG A 49 -20.60 -14.44 3.26
C ARG A 49 -20.61 -15.75 2.49
N GLY A 50 -21.67 -16.53 2.66
CA GLY A 50 -21.65 -17.94 2.25
C GLY A 50 -20.59 -18.68 3.05
N ASN A 51 -19.60 -19.25 2.36
CA ASN A 51 -18.47 -19.96 2.98
C ASN A 51 -17.14 -19.20 2.86
N ILE A 52 -17.17 -17.91 2.50
CA ILE A 52 -15.97 -17.09 2.32
C ILE A 52 -15.97 -16.00 3.39
N ASN A 53 -14.83 -15.85 4.06
CA ASN A 53 -14.57 -14.77 5.01
C ASN A 53 -14.14 -13.51 4.25
N TRP A 54 -14.75 -12.37 4.56
CA TRP A 54 -14.46 -11.07 3.95
C TRP A 54 -14.03 -10.06 5.00
N PRO A 55 -13.05 -9.18 4.72
CA PRO A 55 -12.85 -7.99 5.52
C PRO A 55 -14.05 -7.04 5.35
N VAL A 56 -14.53 -6.47 6.46
CA VAL A 56 -15.61 -5.48 6.48
C VAL A 56 -15.05 -4.12 6.07
N ILE A 57 -13.91 -3.73 6.64
CA ILE A 57 -13.21 -2.47 6.37
C ILE A 57 -11.93 -2.77 5.57
N TYR A 58 -11.86 -2.20 4.36
CA TYR A 58 -10.70 -2.28 3.46
C TYR A 58 -9.80 -1.03 3.53
N GLY A 59 -10.33 0.08 4.02
CA GLY A 59 -9.64 1.36 4.06
C GLY A 59 -10.29 2.32 5.05
N ILE A 60 -9.47 3.22 5.58
CA ILE A 60 -9.89 4.23 6.55
C ILE A 60 -9.37 5.61 6.12
N GLY A 61 -10.12 6.66 6.44
CA GLY A 61 -9.66 8.03 6.47
C GLY A 61 -9.40 8.47 7.91
N LEU A 62 -8.41 9.34 8.10
CA LEU A 62 -8.15 10.03 9.36
C LEU A 62 -8.20 11.54 9.10
N ASN A 63 -9.12 12.23 9.79
CA ASN A 63 -9.12 13.68 9.80
C ASN A 63 -8.07 14.18 10.80
N ILE A 64 -6.96 14.71 10.29
CA ILE A 64 -5.83 15.17 11.12
C ILE A 64 -6.24 16.28 12.10
N LYS A 65 -7.23 17.11 11.76
CA LYS A 65 -7.68 18.21 12.63
C LYS A 65 -8.57 17.76 13.77
N SER A 66 -9.48 16.82 13.52
CA SER A 66 -10.44 16.34 14.54
C SER A 66 -10.01 15.06 15.24
N GLY A 67 -9.07 14.30 14.67
CA GLY A 67 -8.72 12.96 15.11
C GLY A 67 -9.74 11.88 14.72
N GLU A 68 -10.78 12.23 13.95
CA GLU A 68 -11.83 11.29 13.56
C GLU A 68 -11.31 10.24 12.57
N ILE A 69 -11.57 8.96 12.86
CA ILE A 69 -11.29 7.82 12.00
C ILE A 69 -12.60 7.27 11.46
N PHE A 70 -12.68 7.08 10.14
CA PHE A 70 -13.89 6.59 9.48
C PHE A 70 -13.55 5.65 8.31
N PRO A 71 -14.41 4.66 7.97
CA PRO A 71 -14.23 3.84 6.78
C PRO A 71 -14.22 4.68 5.49
N ALA A 72 -13.29 4.43 4.59
CA ALA A 72 -13.15 5.21 3.36
C ALA A 72 -12.60 4.39 2.18
N THR A 73 -12.93 4.82 0.97
CA THR A 73 -12.36 4.30 -0.28
C THR A 73 -11.69 5.43 -1.05
N PHE A 74 -10.59 5.10 -1.74
CA PHE A 74 -9.74 6.07 -2.42
C PHE A 74 -9.60 5.70 -3.90
N PRO A 75 -10.44 6.26 -4.77
CA PRO A 75 -10.31 6.06 -6.22
C PRO A 75 -9.01 6.68 -6.76
N ASP A 76 -8.64 7.86 -6.27
CA ASP A 76 -7.35 8.48 -6.56
C ASP A 76 -6.33 8.10 -5.47
N LYS A 77 -5.29 7.37 -5.88
CA LYS A 77 -4.18 6.90 -5.03
C LYS A 77 -2.84 7.50 -5.46
N GLY A 78 -2.86 8.49 -6.34
CA GLY A 78 -1.68 9.13 -6.90
C GLY A 78 -0.93 10.00 -5.88
N PRO A 79 0.19 10.60 -6.30
CA PRO A 79 0.83 10.48 -7.61
C PRO A 79 1.70 9.22 -7.71
N ASP A 80 2.16 8.91 -8.94
CA ASP A 80 3.13 7.86 -9.25
C ASP A 80 2.79 6.47 -8.65
N PHE A 81 1.51 6.11 -8.63
CA PHE A 81 1.05 4.87 -8.00
C PHE A 81 1.76 3.62 -8.57
N PRO A 82 1.83 3.38 -9.89
CA PRO A 82 2.56 2.22 -10.43
C PRO A 82 4.06 2.20 -10.07
N LEU A 83 4.72 3.36 -10.06
CA LEU A 83 6.13 3.48 -9.66
C LEU A 83 6.34 3.13 -8.18
N ARG A 84 5.45 3.60 -7.30
CA ARG A 84 5.48 3.27 -5.87
C ARG A 84 5.21 1.79 -5.64
N CYS A 85 4.27 1.21 -6.36
CA CYS A 85 3.94 -0.21 -6.28
C CYS A 85 5.05 -1.12 -6.85
N ALA A 86 5.78 -0.65 -7.86
CA ALA A 86 6.84 -1.43 -8.50
C ALA A 86 7.87 -1.96 -7.50
N ARG A 87 8.21 -1.16 -6.47
CA ARG A 87 9.12 -1.55 -5.39
C ARG A 87 8.80 -2.91 -4.79
N TYR A 88 7.52 -3.18 -4.51
CA TYR A 88 7.11 -4.42 -3.84
C TYR A 88 7.24 -5.64 -4.77
N PHE A 89 6.94 -5.46 -6.06
CA PHE A 89 7.07 -6.52 -7.06
C PHE A 89 8.52 -6.79 -7.48
N THR A 90 9.43 -5.86 -7.18
CA THR A 90 10.88 -6.00 -7.45
C THR A 90 11.70 -6.29 -6.19
N GLY A 91 11.06 -6.69 -5.09
CA GLY A 91 11.75 -7.16 -3.89
C GLY A 91 12.20 -6.08 -2.90
N CYS A 92 11.78 -4.83 -3.09
CA CYS A 92 12.09 -3.73 -2.18
C CYS A 92 10.98 -3.58 -1.12
N TYR A 93 11.15 -4.26 0.01
CA TYR A 93 10.13 -4.31 1.08
C TYR A 93 10.34 -3.32 2.24
N GLU A 94 11.35 -2.46 2.16
CA GLU A 94 11.58 -1.44 3.18
C GLU A 94 10.41 -0.45 3.24
N MET A 95 9.88 -0.25 4.45
CA MET A 95 8.89 0.78 4.77
C MET A 95 9.56 2.16 4.74
N LEU A 96 9.02 3.07 3.94
CA LEU A 96 9.59 4.40 3.74
C LEU A 96 8.69 5.48 4.34
N ASP A 97 9.32 6.47 4.96
CA ASP A 97 8.69 7.78 5.15
C ASP A 97 8.75 8.56 3.84
N ILE A 98 7.58 8.98 3.36
CA ILE A 98 7.41 9.59 2.04
C ILE A 98 6.94 11.05 2.12
N TYR A 99 6.63 11.59 3.30
CA TYR A 99 6.01 12.91 3.42
C TYR A 99 6.73 13.79 4.43
N ASP A 100 7.33 14.87 3.94
CA ASP A 100 7.87 15.93 4.78
C ASP A 100 6.74 16.86 5.22
N CYS A 101 6.35 16.75 6.50
CA CYS A 101 5.27 17.54 7.07
C CYS A 101 5.66 19.01 7.31
N HIS A 102 6.95 19.33 7.42
CA HIS A 102 7.41 20.71 7.59
C HIS A 102 7.33 21.49 6.27
N LEU A 103 7.61 20.80 5.15
CA LEU A 103 7.58 21.39 3.81
C LEU A 103 6.25 21.15 3.07
N GLY A 104 5.35 20.35 3.65
CA GLY A 104 4.10 19.96 3.01
C GLY A 104 4.32 19.19 1.71
N MET A 105 5.36 18.36 1.67
CA MET A 105 5.92 17.84 0.42
C MET A 105 6.01 16.31 0.44
N LEU A 106 5.44 15.68 -0.58
CA LEU A 106 5.58 14.26 -0.83
C LEU A 106 6.86 14.01 -1.64
N ARG A 107 7.71 13.10 -1.16
CA ARG A 107 8.93 12.65 -1.81
C ARG A 107 8.78 11.20 -2.24
N ILE A 108 9.00 10.94 -3.53
CA ILE A 108 8.98 9.61 -4.11
C ILE A 108 10.36 9.30 -4.67
N GLY A 109 11.00 8.25 -4.14
CA GLY A 109 12.31 7.82 -4.59
C GLY A 109 13.49 8.61 -4.04
N PRO A 110 14.65 8.54 -4.72
CA PRO A 110 14.89 7.71 -5.90
C PRO A 110 14.74 6.22 -5.57
N TYR A 111 14.18 5.45 -6.48
CA TYR A 111 14.13 3.99 -6.38
C TYR A 111 15.08 3.37 -7.40
N ASN A 112 15.67 2.25 -7.02
CA ASN A 112 16.44 1.43 -7.93
C ASN A 112 16.06 -0.04 -7.73
N TYR A 113 15.92 -0.76 -8.83
CA TYR A 113 15.68 -2.19 -8.82
C TYR A 113 16.25 -2.83 -10.09
N GLU A 114 16.51 -4.13 -10.01
CA GLU A 114 16.90 -4.92 -11.18
C GLU A 114 15.67 -5.24 -12.05
N PRO A 115 15.85 -5.46 -13.36
CA PRO A 115 14.76 -5.84 -14.26
C PRO A 115 14.04 -7.10 -13.79
N LEU A 116 12.71 -7.02 -13.73
CA LEU A 116 11.87 -8.18 -13.37
C LEU A 116 11.90 -9.23 -14.48
N ARG A 117 12.54 -10.36 -14.21
CA ARG A 117 12.60 -11.49 -15.15
C ARG A 117 11.19 -12.01 -15.44
N GLY A 118 10.87 -12.20 -16.71
CA GLY A 118 9.59 -12.76 -17.13
C GLY A 118 8.39 -11.83 -16.93
N VAL A 119 8.59 -10.50 -16.81
CA VAL A 119 7.48 -9.54 -16.74
C VAL A 119 6.51 -9.67 -17.91
N ASP A 120 7.01 -9.99 -19.11
CA ASP A 120 6.17 -10.26 -20.29
C ASP A 120 5.29 -11.50 -20.11
N LEU A 121 5.83 -12.56 -19.49
CA LEU A 121 5.09 -13.79 -19.20
C LEU A 121 3.98 -13.52 -18.19
N TRP A 122 4.22 -12.68 -17.18
CA TRP A 122 3.19 -12.27 -16.24
C TRP A 122 2.10 -11.44 -16.91
N LEU A 123 2.49 -10.48 -17.75
CA LEU A 123 1.54 -9.65 -18.49
C LEU A 123 0.69 -10.46 -19.48
N SER A 124 1.19 -11.58 -19.99
CA SER A 124 0.44 -12.48 -20.87
C SER A 124 -0.53 -13.43 -20.16
N GLN A 125 -0.48 -13.53 -18.82
CA GLN A 125 -1.40 -14.40 -18.07
C GLN A 125 -2.82 -13.84 -18.02
N SER A 126 -3.80 -14.69 -17.67
CA SER A 126 -5.17 -14.26 -17.40
C SER A 126 -5.29 -13.45 -16.10
N ASP A 127 -6.38 -12.72 -15.95
CA ASP A 127 -6.68 -11.96 -14.72
C ASP A 127 -6.80 -12.88 -13.51
N ASP A 128 -7.47 -14.03 -13.67
CA ASP A 128 -7.58 -15.04 -12.62
C ASP A 128 -6.22 -15.59 -12.20
N PHE A 129 -5.31 -15.84 -13.16
CA PHE A 129 -3.97 -16.32 -12.85
C PHE A 129 -3.18 -15.27 -12.07
N ILE A 130 -3.24 -14.00 -12.48
CA ILE A 130 -2.61 -12.88 -11.76
C ILE A 130 -3.16 -12.79 -10.34
N LEU A 131 -4.49 -12.84 -10.20
CA LEU A 131 -5.16 -12.74 -8.90
C LEU A 131 -4.72 -13.87 -7.97
N GLN A 132 -4.74 -15.12 -8.44
CA GLN A 132 -4.40 -16.29 -7.63
C GLN A 132 -2.92 -16.34 -7.18
N HIS A 133 -2.01 -15.80 -7.99
CA HIS A 133 -0.56 -15.91 -7.72
C HIS A 133 0.07 -14.64 -7.13
N LEU A 134 -0.56 -13.47 -7.32
CA LEU A 134 -0.01 -12.19 -6.87
C LEU A 134 -0.83 -11.53 -5.76
N SER A 135 -1.97 -12.11 -5.34
CA SER A 135 -2.70 -11.72 -4.13
C SER A 135 -2.42 -12.66 -2.96
N THR A 136 -2.48 -12.12 -1.75
CA THR A 136 -2.49 -12.89 -0.50
C THR A 136 -3.87 -13.51 -0.19
N SER A 137 -4.95 -12.95 -0.74
CA SER A 137 -6.34 -13.32 -0.50
C SER A 137 -7.21 -13.16 -1.77
N PRO A 138 -6.99 -14.00 -2.80
CA PRO A 138 -7.57 -13.86 -4.14
C PRO A 138 -9.10 -13.71 -4.17
N GLU A 139 -9.82 -14.36 -3.26
CA GLU A 139 -11.28 -14.43 -3.25
C GLU A 139 -11.96 -13.12 -2.84
N VAL A 140 -11.22 -12.20 -2.19
CA VAL A 140 -11.78 -11.00 -1.55
C VAL A 140 -11.03 -9.72 -1.91
N GLU A 141 -10.17 -9.76 -2.92
CA GLU A 141 -9.54 -8.55 -3.43
C GLU A 141 -10.55 -7.57 -4.03
N PRO A 142 -10.32 -6.25 -3.94
CA PRO A 142 -11.15 -5.27 -4.63
C PRO A 142 -11.15 -5.47 -6.15
N PRO A 143 -12.22 -5.09 -6.87
CA PRO A 143 -12.30 -5.23 -8.34
C PRO A 143 -11.18 -4.54 -9.12
N SER A 144 -10.50 -3.57 -8.52
CA SER A 144 -9.39 -2.82 -9.13
C SER A 144 -8.02 -3.49 -8.97
N PHE A 145 -7.90 -4.59 -8.22
CA PHE A 145 -6.63 -5.23 -7.88
C PHE A 145 -5.84 -5.63 -9.12
N VAL A 146 -6.42 -6.47 -9.99
CA VAL A 146 -5.70 -6.99 -11.17
C VAL A 146 -5.32 -5.87 -12.13
N VAL A 147 -6.18 -4.87 -12.31
CA VAL A 147 -5.89 -3.68 -13.13
C VAL A 147 -4.68 -2.92 -12.58
N GLN A 148 -4.61 -2.73 -11.25
CA GLN A 148 -3.48 -2.07 -10.58
C GLN A 148 -2.17 -2.88 -10.68
N VAL A 149 -2.25 -4.21 -10.53
CA VAL A 149 -1.09 -5.11 -10.70
C VAL A 149 -0.57 -5.05 -12.14
N ARG A 150 -1.45 -5.15 -13.15
CA ARG A 150 -1.06 -5.04 -14.56
C ARG A 150 -0.43 -3.69 -14.89
N ALA A 151 -0.99 -2.59 -14.39
CA ALA A 151 -0.41 -1.27 -14.57
C ALA A 151 1.00 -1.18 -13.97
N THR A 152 1.21 -1.80 -12.81
CA THR A 152 2.51 -1.88 -12.14
C THR A 152 3.52 -2.73 -12.91
N LEU A 153 3.12 -3.93 -13.36
CA LEU A 153 3.98 -4.80 -14.18
C LEU A 153 4.36 -4.14 -15.51
N LYS A 154 3.41 -3.46 -16.16
CA LYS A 154 3.68 -2.68 -17.37
C LYS A 154 4.65 -1.53 -17.10
N TYR A 155 4.52 -0.86 -15.95
CA TYR A 155 5.46 0.18 -15.54
C TYR A 155 6.89 -0.37 -15.38
N ILE A 156 7.04 -1.54 -14.73
CA ILE A 156 8.33 -2.22 -14.57
C ILE A 156 8.93 -2.62 -15.92
N GLN A 157 8.11 -3.17 -16.82
CA GLN A 157 8.51 -3.51 -18.19
C GLN A 157 9.06 -2.30 -18.95
N GLN A 158 8.42 -1.13 -18.79
CA GLN A 158 8.81 0.11 -19.46
C GLN A 158 10.02 0.79 -18.79
N ASN A 159 10.28 0.52 -17.51
CA ASN A 159 11.34 1.14 -16.72
C ASN A 159 12.20 0.10 -16.01
N PRO A 160 12.94 -0.76 -16.75
CA PRO A 160 13.72 -1.85 -16.16
C PRO A 160 14.87 -1.35 -15.26
N PHE A 161 15.30 -0.09 -15.43
CA PHE A 161 16.35 0.56 -14.65
C PHE A 161 15.88 1.96 -14.20
N PRO A 162 14.98 2.07 -13.21
CA PRO A 162 14.34 3.32 -12.84
C PRO A 162 15.33 4.36 -12.29
N GLY A 163 16.46 3.93 -11.71
CA GLY A 163 17.51 4.84 -11.28
C GLY A 163 18.15 5.63 -12.42
N ILE A 164 17.99 5.18 -13.68
CA ILE A 164 18.48 5.86 -14.88
C ILE A 164 17.33 6.54 -15.61
N THR A 165 16.21 5.84 -15.83
CA THR A 165 15.13 6.32 -16.69
C THR A 165 14.10 7.20 -15.98
N VAL A 166 13.90 7.00 -14.67
CA VAL A 166 12.89 7.69 -13.87
C VAL A 166 13.52 8.73 -12.94
N PHE A 167 14.66 8.41 -12.34
CA PHE A 167 15.36 9.25 -11.37
C PHE A 167 16.76 9.66 -11.86
N PRO A 168 16.87 10.42 -12.97
CA PRO A 168 18.16 10.87 -13.46
C PRO A 168 18.90 11.68 -12.39
N ASP A 169 20.22 11.54 -12.35
CA ASP A 169 21.09 12.13 -11.32
C ASP A 169 20.71 11.75 -9.89
N ASN A 170 20.06 10.60 -9.70
CA ASN A 170 19.57 10.13 -8.41
C ASN A 170 18.58 11.11 -7.73
N ARG A 171 17.84 11.89 -8.54
CA ARG A 171 16.89 12.88 -8.04
C ARG A 171 15.51 12.27 -7.82
N PRO A 172 14.93 12.37 -6.61
CA PRO A 172 13.55 11.93 -6.37
C PRO A 172 12.53 12.81 -7.08
N HIS A 173 11.30 12.32 -7.16
CA HIS A 173 10.15 13.16 -7.51
C HIS A 173 9.61 13.84 -6.26
N PHE A 174 9.37 15.15 -6.36
CA PHE A 174 8.74 15.93 -5.31
C PHE A 174 7.37 16.41 -5.77
N TYR A 175 6.40 16.35 -4.84
CA TYR A 175 5.03 16.81 -5.08
C TYR A 175 4.54 17.68 -3.92
N GLN A 176 3.77 18.71 -4.25
CA GLN A 176 3.07 19.55 -3.28
C GLN A 176 1.60 19.68 -3.68
N LYS A 177 0.76 20.11 -2.72
CA LYS A 177 -0.64 20.40 -3.01
C LYS A 177 -0.78 21.80 -3.61
N ASP A 178 -1.54 21.91 -4.70
CA ASP A 178 -1.98 23.20 -5.21
C ASP A 178 -3.16 23.76 -4.39
N GLU A 179 -3.65 24.95 -4.76
CA GLU A 179 -4.79 25.61 -4.09
C GLU A 179 -6.09 24.80 -4.17
N SER A 180 -6.20 23.89 -5.15
CA SER A 180 -7.35 22.98 -5.31
C SER A 180 -7.18 21.67 -4.53
N GLY A 181 -6.05 21.47 -3.86
CA GLY A 181 -5.74 20.24 -3.12
C GLY A 181 -5.29 19.08 -4.01
N ASN A 182 -4.90 19.33 -5.26
CA ASN A 182 -4.33 18.32 -6.15
C ASN A 182 -2.82 18.23 -5.98
N TRP A 183 -2.25 17.03 -6.18
CA TRP A 183 -0.80 16.87 -6.18
C TRP A 183 -0.20 17.38 -7.49
N ILE A 184 0.71 18.35 -7.40
CA ILE A 184 1.48 18.87 -8.53
C ILE A 184 2.97 18.54 -8.36
N ARG A 185 3.62 18.15 -9.46
CA ARG A 185 5.06 17.86 -9.45
C ARG A 185 5.84 19.16 -9.37
N VAL A 186 6.80 19.24 -8.47
CA VAL A 186 7.71 20.39 -8.32
C VAL A 186 9.15 19.97 -8.66
N CYS A 187 9.85 20.83 -9.41
CA CYS A 187 11.23 20.59 -9.81
C CYS A 187 12.17 21.35 -8.88
N TYR A 188 13.15 20.65 -8.33
CA TYR A 188 14.28 21.20 -7.58
C TYR A 188 15.61 20.87 -8.28
#